data_AF-A0A2S7YZ38-F1
#
_entry.id   AF-A0A2S7YZ38-F1
#
_cell.length_a   1.000
_cell.length_b   1.000
_cell.length_c   1.000
_cell.angle_alpha   90.00
_cell.angle_beta   90.00
_cell.angle_gamma   90.00
#
_symmetry.space_group_name_H-M   'P 1'
#
loop_
_entity.id
_entity.type
_entity.pdbx_description
1 polymer ?
#
loop_
_entity_poly.entity_id
_entity_poly.type
_entity_poly.pdbx_seq_one_letter_code
_entity_poly.pdbx_strand_id
1 'polypeptide(L)' 'MSTLYQLIGYAVWYGAFISAISAILAVPFIWMPSIWHYSVIGIEITKYIIIIVAAVITFTCVTITIL' A
#
# COMPACT_ATOMS: atom_id res chain seq x y z
N MET A 1 11.20 -25.73 9.24
CA MET A 1 10.15 -24.99 8.49
C MET A 1 10.72 -24.71 7.10
N SER A 2 10.06 -25.15 6.03
CA SER A 2 10.57 -24.99 4.66
C SER A 2 10.67 -23.50 4.30
N THR A 3 11.75 -23.11 3.63
CA THR A 3 12.03 -21.73 3.19
C THR A 3 10.85 -21.11 2.43
N LEU A 4 10.10 -21.96 1.71
CA LEU A 4 8.86 -21.61 1.02
C LEU A 4 7.76 -21.09 1.95
N TYR A 5 7.59 -21.70 3.12
CA TYR A 5 6.58 -21.29 4.09
C TYR A 5 6.88 -19.92 4.70
N GLN A 6 8.17 -19.64 4.97
CA GLN A 6 8.61 -18.30 5.40
C GLN A 6 8.37 -17.26 4.31
N LEU A 7 8.74 -17.54 3.05
CA LEU A 7 8.54 -16.61 1.94
C LEU A 7 7.06 -16.24 1.75
N ILE A 8 6.17 -17.22 1.81
CA ILE A 8 4.72 -16.99 1.73
C ILE A 8 4.25 -16.15 2.92
N GLY A 9 4.71 -16.46 4.14
CA GLY A 9 4.40 -15.68 5.34
C GLY A 9 4.80 -14.21 5.21
N TYR A 10 5.99 -13.93 4.67
CA TYR A 10 6.44 -12.56 4.39
C TYR A 10 5.61 -11.87 3.32
N ALA A 11 5.29 -12.55 2.21
CA ALA A 11 4.47 -11.97 1.15
C ALA A 11 3.08 -11.57 1.66
N VAL A 12 2.44 -12.42 2.46
CA VAL A 12 1.15 -12.14 3.09
C VAL A 12 1.26 -10.97 4.07
N TRP A 13 2.32 -10.96 4.90
CA TRP A 13 2.54 -9.88 5.86
C TRP A 13 2.73 -8.51 5.18
N TYR A 14 3.56 -8.44 4.14
CA TYR A 14 3.78 -7.21 3.39
C TYR A 14 2.52 -6.74 2.66
N GLY A 15 1.77 -7.67 2.05
CA GLY A 15 0.48 -7.34 1.42
C GLY A 15 -0.54 -6.76 2.41
N ALA A 16 -0.64 -7.36 3.60
CA ALA A 16 -1.52 -6.87 4.66
C ALA A 16 -1.07 -5.49 5.18
N PHE A 17 0.23 -5.29 5.33
CA PHE A 17 0.80 -4.04 5.83
C PHE A 17 0.60 -2.88 4.84
N ILE A 18 0.85 -3.12 3.55
CA ILE A 18 0.56 -2.15 2.47
C ILE A 18 -0.93 -1.79 2.49
N SER A 19 -1.81 -2.79 2.59
CA SER A 19 -3.25 -2.57 2.64
C SER A 19 -3.68 -1.71 3.83
N ALA A 20 -3.09 -1.92 5.01
CA ALA A 20 -3.36 -1.13 6.20
C ALA A 20 -2.92 0.34 6.04
N ILE A 21 -1.72 0.58 5.49
CA ILE A 21 -1.23 1.95 5.23
C ILE A 21 -2.08 2.63 4.16
N SER A 22 -2.44 1.92 3.08
CA SER A 22 -3.33 2.46 2.05
C SER A 22 -4.70 2.84 2.62
N ALA A 23 -5.26 2.05 3.54
CA ALA A 23 -6.52 2.37 4.20
C ALA A 23 -6.42 3.65 5.04
N ILE A 24 -5.34 3.83 5.81
CA ILE A 24 -5.10 5.03 6.62
C ILE A 24 -4.94 6.26 5.72
N LEU A 25 -4.15 6.14 4.65
CA LEU A 25 -3.93 7.21 3.68
C LEU A 25 -5.21 7.57 2.90
N ALA A 26 -6.13 6.63 2.74
CA ALA A 26 -7.41 6.86 2.07
C ALA A 26 -8.42 7.64 2.93
N VAL A 27 -8.34 7.56 4.27
CA VAL A 27 -9.28 8.21 5.20
C VAL A 27 -9.59 9.69 4.87
N PRO A 28 -8.61 10.59 4.68
CA PRO A 28 -8.89 12.00 4.39
C PRO A 28 -9.62 12.20 3.05
N PHE A 29 -9.44 11.29 2.09
CA PHE A 29 -10.03 11.41 0.76
C PHE A 29 -11.47 10.90 0.69
N ILE A 30 -11.93 10.10 1.65
CA ILE A 30 -13.34 9.68 1.77
C ILE A 30 -14.25 10.92 1.91
N TRP A 31 -13.73 11.99 2.51
CA TRP A 31 -14.50 13.20 2.80
C TRP A 31 -14.42 14.24 1.66
N MET A 32 -13.64 13.94 0.61
CA MET A 32 -13.47 14.78 -0.59
C MET A 32 -13.74 13.97 -1.87
N PRO A 33 -15.02 13.79 -2.25
CA PRO A 33 -15.40 12.92 -3.37
C PRO A 33 -14.85 13.37 -4.73
N SER A 34 -14.56 14.66 -4.91
CA SER A 34 -13.93 15.19 -6.13
C SER A 34 -12.50 14.68 -6.36
N ILE A 35 -11.74 14.48 -5.28
CA ILE A 35 -10.35 14.02 -5.34
C ILE A 35 -10.30 12.49 -5.35
N TRP A 36 -11.21 11.84 -4.63
CA TRP A 36 -11.29 10.38 -4.59
C TRP A 36 -11.56 9.73 -5.96
N HIS A 37 -12.38 10.38 -6.78
CA HIS A 37 -12.71 9.93 -8.15
C HIS A 37 -11.95 10.69 -9.25
N TYR A 38 -10.82 11.33 -8.91
CA TYR A 38 -10.00 11.96 -9.92
C TYR A 38 -9.45 10.92 -10.89
N SER A 39 -9.92 11.01 -12.14
CA SER A 39 -9.62 10.04 -13.20
C SER A 39 -9.02 10.72 -14.41
N VAL A 40 -7.93 10.15 -14.93
CA VAL A 40 -7.28 10.58 -16.17
C VAL A 40 -7.25 9.37 -17.10
N ILE A 41 -7.79 9.52 -18.30
CA ILE A 41 -7.88 8.43 -19.30
C ILE A 41 -8.59 7.19 -18.72
N GLY A 42 -9.61 7.40 -17.88
CA GLY A 42 -10.39 6.31 -17.26
C GLY A 42 -9.71 5.60 -16.08
N ILE A 43 -8.52 6.05 -15.65
CA ILE A 43 -7.78 5.47 -14.53
C ILE A 43 -7.92 6.39 -13.30
N GLU A 44 -8.43 5.86 -12.19
CA GLU A 44 -8.56 6.58 -10.91
C GLU A 44 -7.19 6.79 -10.24
N ILE A 45 -6.49 7.86 -10.62
CA ILE A 45 -5.10 8.13 -10.24
C ILE A 45 -4.92 8.17 -8.72
N THR A 46 -5.82 8.82 -7.98
CA THR A 46 -5.68 9.04 -6.53
C THR A 46 -5.51 7.71 -5.78
N LYS A 47 -6.29 6.69 -6.14
CA LYS A 47 -6.23 5.37 -5.49
C LYS A 47 -4.91 4.67 -5.76
N TYR A 48 -4.40 4.75 -6.99
CA TYR A 48 -3.10 4.17 -7.34
C TYR A 48 -1.94 4.87 -6.65
N ILE A 49 -1.96 6.20 -6.55
CA ILE A 49 -0.93 6.96 -5.83
C ILE A 49 -0.87 6.53 -4.36
N ILE A 50 -2.02 6.36 -3.70
CA ILE A 50 -2.09 5.89 -2.31
C ILE A 50 -1.43 4.51 -2.14
N ILE A 51 -1.67 3.59 -3.07
CA ILE A 51 -1.06 2.25 -3.05
C ILE A 51 0.45 2.33 -3.27
N ILE A 52 0.91 3.15 -4.22
CA ILE A 52 2.34 3.34 -4.50
C ILE A 52 3.06 3.92 -3.27
N VAL A 53 2.49 4.95 -2.65
CA VAL A 53 3.06 5.57 -1.44
C VAL A 53 3.12 4.55 -0.30
N ALA A 54 2.05 3.78 -0.08
CA ALA A 54 2.02 2.73 0.94
C ALA A 54 3.07 1.63 0.70
N ALA A 55 3.27 1.23 -0.56
CA ALA A 55 4.30 0.28 -0.94
C ALA A 55 5.70 0.83 -0.65
N VAL A 56 6.00 2.08 -1.05
CA VAL A 56 7.30 2.72 -0.80
C VAL A 56 7.60 2.82 0.69
N ILE A 57 6.63 3.21 1.52
CA ILE A 57 6.78 3.25 2.98
C ILE A 57 7.10 1.85 3.52
N THR A 58 6.35 0.84 3.09
CA THR A 58 6.55 -0.54 3.52
C THR A 58 7.95 -1.03 3.17
N PHE A 59 8.40 -0.86 1.93
CA PHE A 59 9.74 -1.27 1.51
C PHE A 59 10.84 -0.51 2.26
N THR A 60 10.67 0.80 2.46
CA THR A 60 11.65 1.61 3.21
C THR A 60 11.77 1.15 4.66
N CYS A 61 10.66 0.90 5.35
CA CYS A 61 10.68 0.37 6.72
C CYS A 61 11.33 -1.02 6.81
N VAL A 62 11.09 -1.88 5.82
CA VAL A 62 11.72 -3.20 5.76
C VAL A 62 13.22 -3.09 5.53
N THR A 63 13.66 -2.21 4.62
CA THR A 63 15.09 -1.97 4.38
C THR A 63 15.81 -1.45 5.62
N ILE A 64 15.18 -0.56 6.39
CA ILE A 64 15.74 -0.06 7.66
C ILE A 64 15.83 -1.17 8.73
N THR A 65 14.95 -2.17 8.68
CA THR A 65 14.95 -3.27 9.66
C THR A 65 16.01 -4.35 9.35
N ILE A 66 16.52 -4.38 8.12
CA ILE A 66 17.51 -5.39 7.65
C ILE A 66 18.97 -4.88 7.76
N LEU A 67 19.17 -3.58 7.97
CA LEU A 67 20.47 -2.92 8.20
C LEU A 67 20.82 -2.90 9.70
#